data_AF-A0A3S3R1W1-F1
#
_entry.id   AF-A0A3S3R1W1-F1
#
_cell.length_a   1.000
_cell.length_b   1.000
_cell.length_c   1.000
_cell.angle_alpha   90.00
_cell.angle_beta   90.00
_cell.angle_gamma   90.00
#
_symmetry.space_group_name_H-M   'P 1'
#
loop_
_entity.id
_entity.type
_entity.pdbx_description
1 polymer ?
#
loop_
_entity_poly.entity_id
_entity_poly.type
_entity_poly.pdbx_seq_one_letter_code
_entity_poly.pdbx_strand_id
1 'polypeptide(L)' 'MKQFTITYVVHPHFNIPCKYEISAENEIASIQSAEKALRVRHPEGVSIVTSYQR' A
#
# COMPACT_ATOMS: atom_id res chain seq x y z
N MET A 1 -1.26 -7.98 -16.42
CA MET A 1 -0.99 -7.31 -15.13
C MET A 1 -1.14 -5.81 -15.32
N LYS A 2 -1.72 -5.10 -14.35
CA LYS A 2 -1.89 -3.65 -14.34
C LYS A 2 -1.04 -3.05 -13.21
N GLN A 3 -0.52 -1.86 -13.42
CA GLN A 3 0.24 -1.14 -12.39
C GLN A 3 -0.73 -0.35 -11.52
N PHE A 4 -0.57 -0.45 -10.21
CA PHE A 4 -1.35 0.24 -9.19
C PHE A 4 -0.42 1.06 -8.31
N THR A 5 -0.88 2.23 -7.92
CA THR A 5 -0.19 3.07 -6.93
C THR A 5 -0.99 3.04 -5.63
N ILE A 6 -0.41 2.48 -4.59
CA ILE A 6 -1.01 2.37 -3.27
C ILE A 6 -0.40 3.46 -2.37
N THR A 7 -1.24 4.36 -1.86
CA THR A 7 -0.80 5.30 -0.82
C THR A 7 -1.00 4.65 0.54
N TYR A 8 -0.05 4.78 1.45
CA TYR A 8 -0.15 4.22 2.81
C TYR A 8 0.50 5.16 3.82
N VAL A 9 0.08 5.07 5.07
CA VAL A 9 0.68 5.78 6.21
C VAL A 9 1.15 4.78 7.25
N VAL A 10 2.25 5.09 7.94
CA VAL A 10 2.87 4.22 8.95
C VAL A 10 2.61 4.84 10.33
N HIS A 11 1.76 4.20 11.14
CA HIS A 11 1.43 4.71 12.47
C HIS A 11 2.29 4.00 13.54
N PRO A 12 2.72 4.67 14.63
CA PRO A 12 2.53 6.09 14.98
C PRO A 12 3.61 7.03 14.42
N HIS A 13 4.60 6.48 13.70
CA HIS A 13 5.85 7.20 13.43
C HIS A 13 5.72 8.30 12.36
N PHE A 14 4.85 8.11 11.36
CA PHE A 14 4.73 9.04 10.24
C PHE A 14 3.28 9.18 9.76
N ASN A 15 2.65 10.33 10.06
CA ASN A 15 1.42 10.79 9.40
C ASN A 15 1.67 11.29 7.96
N ILE A 16 2.74 10.82 7.32
CA ILE A 16 3.15 11.24 5.98
C ILE A 16 2.70 10.16 4.99
N PRO A 17 1.89 10.49 3.97
CA PRO A 17 1.46 9.53 2.97
C PRO A 17 2.65 9.09 2.10
N CYS A 18 2.98 7.80 2.19
CA CYS A 18 3.98 7.11 1.37
C CYS A 18 3.31 6.48 0.15
N LYS A 19 4.05 6.35 -0.96
CA LYS A 19 3.58 5.67 -2.18
C LYS A 19 4.26 4.31 -2.32
N TYR A 20 3.49 3.33 -2.75
CA TYR A 20 3.95 1.98 -3.05
C TYR A 20 3.37 1.55 -4.40
N GLU A 21 4.24 1.37 -5.38
CA GLU A 21 3.86 0.90 -6.70
C GLU A 21 3.87 -0.62 -6.75
N ILE A 22 2.80 -1.22 -7.27
CA ILE A 22 2.66 -2.66 -7.39
C ILE A 22 1.95 -3.06 -8.67
N SER A 23 2.47 -4.09 -9.33
CA SER A 23 1.81 -4.74 -10.46
C SER A 23 0.93 -5.88 -9.96
N ALA A 24 -0.37 -5.81 -10.22
CA ALA A 24 -1.35 -6.82 -9.80
C ALA A 24 -2.37 -7.11 -10.92
N GLU A 25 -3.17 -8.15 -10.73
CA GLU A 25 -4.22 -8.52 -11.69
C GLU A 25 -5.48 -7.66 -11.54
N ASN A 26 -5.80 -7.28 -10.31
CA ASN A 26 -6.94 -6.44 -9.95
C ASN A 26 -6.62 -5.61 -8.68
N GLU A 27 -7.51 -4.66 -8.35
CA GLU A 27 -7.31 -3.74 -7.23
C GLU A 27 -7.22 -4.49 -5.89
N ILE A 28 -8.08 -5.47 -5.65
CA ILE A 28 -8.09 -6.26 -4.40
C ILE A 28 -6.75 -6.98 -4.21
N ALA A 29 -6.24 -7.61 -5.26
CA ALA A 29 -4.94 -8.29 -5.25
C ALA A 29 -3.79 -7.30 -5.02
N SER A 30 -3.90 -6.08 -5.56
CA SER A 30 -2.92 -5.00 -5.34
C SER A 30 -2.87 -4.59 -3.87
N ILE A 31 -4.03 -4.48 -3.22
CA ILE A 31 -4.15 -4.11 -1.80
C ILE A 31 -3.59 -5.21 -0.93
N GLN A 32 -4.05 -6.46 -1.09
CA GLN A 32 -3.59 -7.58 -0.27
C GLN A 32 -2.07 -7.78 -0.37
N SER A 33 -1.52 -7.65 -1.58
CA SER A 33 -0.08 -7.77 -1.81
C SER A 33 0.70 -6.60 -1.21
N ALA A 34 0.17 -5.38 -1.32
CA ALA A 34 0.75 -4.21 -0.65
C ALA A 34 0.69 -4.34 0.87
N GLU A 35 -0.44 -4.74 1.47
CA GLU A 35 -0.57 -4.98 2.91
C GLU A 35 0.47 -6.01 3.39
N LYS A 36 0.59 -7.12 2.69
CA LYS A 36 1.57 -8.17 3.04
C LYS A 36 3.00 -7.64 2.96
N ALA A 37 3.35 -6.93 1.89
CA ALA A 37 4.70 -6.38 1.73
C ALA A 37 5.02 -5.28 2.75
N LEU A 38 4.04 -4.42 3.05
CA LEU A 38 4.20 -3.29 3.96
C LEU A 38 4.22 -3.74 5.42
N ARG A 39 3.45 -4.77 5.81
CA ARG A 39 3.51 -5.35 7.17
C ARG A 39 4.86 -5.97 7.50
N VAL A 40 5.59 -6.51 6.51
CA VAL A 40 6.96 -7.02 6.72
C VAL A 40 7.93 -5.87 6.98
N ARG A 41 7.75 -4.73 6.32
CA ARG A 41 8.62 -3.55 6.47
C ARG A 41 8.30 -2.72 7.72
N HIS A 42 7.04 -2.71 8.12
CA HIS A 42 6.50 -1.89 9.21
C HIS A 42 5.65 -2.76 10.14
N PRO A 43 6.27 -3.55 11.02
CA PRO A 43 5.56 -4.38 11.98
C PRO A 43 4.75 -3.54 12.99
N GLU A 44 5.07 -2.26 13.15
CA GLU A 44 4.35 -1.29 13.99
C GLU A 44 2.91 -0.99 13.52
N GLY A 45 2.59 -1.27 12.25
CA GLY A 45 1.25 -1.10 11.69
C GLY A 45 1.20 -0.06 10.56
N VAL A 46 0.49 -0.41 9.49
CA VAL A 46 0.28 0.44 8.33
C VAL A 46 -1.21 0.60 8.07
N SER A 47 -1.64 1.81 7.74
CA SER A 47 -2.98 2.05 7.22
C SER A 47 -2.87 2.38 5.75
N ILE A 48 -3.46 1.53 4.91
CA ILE A 48 -3.49 1.73 3.48
C ILE A 48 -4.61 2.69 3.12
N VAL A 49 -4.26 3.75 2.39
CA VAL A 49 -5.17 4.77 1.85
C VAL A 49 -5.09 4.66 0.33
N THR A 50 -5.86 3.76 -0.27
CA THR A 50 -5.77 3.52 -1.71
C THR A 50 -6.20 4.74 -2.52
N SER A 51 -5.45 5.10 -3.56
CA SER A 51 -5.87 6.07 -4.58
C SER A 51 -5.69 5.43 -5.95
N TYR A 52 -6.79 4.98 -6.55
CA TYR A 52 -6.78 4.48 -7.93
C TYR A 52 -6.59 5.68 -8.86
N GLN A 53 -5.37 5.90 -9.35
CA GLN A 53 -5.12 6.86 -10.43
C GLN A 53 -5.29 6.16 -11.77
N ARG A 54 -6.25 6.68 -12.54
CA ARG A 54 -6.71 6.22 -13.84
C ARG A 54 -5.73 6.54 -14.95
#